data_AF-A4AB86-F1
#
_entry.id   AF-A4AB86-F1
#
_cell.length_a   1.000
_cell.length_b   1.000
_cell.length_c   1.000
_cell.angle_alpha   90.00
_cell.angle_beta   90.00
_cell.angle_gamma   90.00
#
_symmetry.space_group_name_H-M   'P 1'
#
loop_
_entity.id
_entity.type
_entity.pdbx_description
1 polymer ?
#
loop_
_entity_poly.entity_id
_entity_poly.type
_entity_poly.pdbx_seq_one_letter_code
_entity_poly.pdbx_strand_id
1 'polypeptide(L)'
;MSSLIFNPGRDCFNSMGIPVDNLTLENAVEQVIAMAKARDGRARLVSTLNADFLVNSLGTALSRPRHPELLEVLRSSDLVTADGFPIVWLSRLLGRPISERVCGSDMVPAIAGRAAEEGLSIFLLGGAAGIAAEAGRVLEARYPGLRIAGSAAPFIKTTGRDLANTEDEDLALLDEIHASEADILLVGLGNPKQELWFNRNRKRLRTPVSIGVGGTFEFVIGTVRRAPAIWQRLNLEWVFRMLQDPGRLWKRYSKGLVKLGALATPVILQRIRENLLPGTAELPGPGALPWQRLWSSREQSIALLAVPRRVGADYLQRVIEDVAVESDAGELRILDFSDVKHIELSAQQELFNLASLLRRPGTQIQLMGMSPRLRRQLTAARLMDLLETDSTGTIDRLAGGADHATSFSCQSYALKDATLTMLSGPVSRETLRELGFVECLLHSVRDRHCIIDFRNVSLLESSGIAELMPLFTHAGQNGSAVYLSGAGHNVRQMLRMAEIDSTAKLISDQQLLERISRDNDDPRNGAKEHV
;
A
#
# COMPACT_ATOMS: atom_id res chain seq x y z
N MET A 1 6.23 -13.35 5.23
CA MET A 1 5.11 -12.39 5.36
C MET A 1 5.69 -11.05 5.76
N SER A 2 5.81 -10.12 4.81
CA SER A 2 6.29 -8.76 5.08
C SER A 2 5.15 -7.98 5.72
N SER A 3 5.22 -7.76 7.04
CA SER A 3 4.40 -6.75 7.69
C SER A 3 4.98 -5.40 7.30
N LEU A 4 4.50 -4.83 6.18
CA LEU A 4 4.74 -3.44 5.83
C LEU A 4 4.26 -2.58 7.01
N ILE A 5 5.20 -2.10 7.83
CA ILE A 5 4.90 -1.22 8.95
C ILE A 5 4.75 0.20 8.41
N PHE A 6 3.76 0.42 7.54
CA PHE A 6 3.42 1.77 7.15
C PHE A 6 2.46 2.37 8.17
N ASN A 7 2.81 3.55 8.67
CA ASN A 7 1.97 4.31 9.60
C ASN A 7 1.09 5.29 8.80
N PRO A 8 -0.23 5.05 8.69
CA PRO A 8 -1.13 5.92 7.92
C PRO A 8 -1.27 7.34 8.48
N GLY A 9 -0.71 7.65 9.66
CA GLY A 9 -0.66 9.00 10.21
C GLY A 9 0.52 9.87 9.73
N ARG A 10 1.34 9.42 8.77
CA ARG A 10 2.47 10.19 8.25
C ARG A 10 2.04 11.13 7.13
N ASP A 11 2.35 12.42 7.25
CA ASP A 11 2.24 13.37 6.14
C ASP A 11 3.35 13.09 5.12
N CYS A 12 2.95 12.47 4.01
CA CYS A 12 3.84 11.96 2.99
C CYS A 12 3.37 12.33 1.59
N PHE A 13 4.25 12.10 0.61
CA PHE A 13 3.86 11.95 -0.78
C PHE A 13 4.44 10.66 -1.38
N ASN A 14 3.71 10.09 -2.35
CA ASN A 14 4.11 8.86 -3.03
C ASN A 14 5.17 9.12 -4.10
N SER A 15 6.45 8.92 -3.78
CA SER A 15 7.54 8.96 -4.75
C SER A 15 7.71 7.61 -5.46
N MET A 16 6.82 7.31 -6.41
CA MET A 16 6.86 6.08 -7.25
C MET A 16 6.87 4.78 -6.42
N GLY A 17 5.98 4.69 -5.43
CA GLY A 17 5.82 3.55 -4.54
C GLY A 17 6.66 3.63 -3.28
N ILE A 18 7.34 4.74 -3.01
CA ILE A 18 8.07 5.00 -1.77
C ILE A 18 7.45 6.22 -1.09
N PRO A 19 6.98 6.10 0.16
CA PRO A 19 6.43 7.23 0.89
C PRO A 19 7.58 8.13 1.37
N VAL A 20 7.54 9.41 1.00
CA VAL A 20 8.55 10.40 1.43
C VAL A 20 7.86 11.40 2.33
N ASP A 21 8.40 11.61 3.54
CA ASP A 21 7.79 12.49 4.53
C ASP A 21 7.97 13.95 4.17
N ASN A 22 6.91 14.72 4.41
CA ASN A 22 6.91 16.15 4.31
C ASN A 22 7.37 16.77 5.65
N LEU A 23 8.66 17.01 5.80
CA LEU A 23 9.26 17.49 7.05
C LEU A 23 10.28 18.61 6.82
N THR A 24 10.46 19.42 7.84
CA THR A 24 11.63 20.29 8.00
C THR A 24 12.82 19.49 8.56
N LEU A 25 14.03 20.04 8.45
CA LEU A 25 15.21 19.46 9.09
C LEU A 25 15.02 19.34 10.60
N GLU A 26 14.46 20.36 11.23
CA GLU A 26 14.15 20.39 12.66
C GLU A 26 13.22 19.24 13.06
N ASN A 27 12.07 19.10 12.38
CA ASN A 27 11.12 18.03 12.66
C ASN A 27 11.75 16.63 12.43
N ALA A 28 12.59 16.47 11.40
CA ALA A 28 13.28 15.22 11.15
C ALA A 28 14.24 14.86 12.29
N VAL A 29 14.99 15.84 12.81
CA VAL A 29 15.89 15.63 13.96
C VAL A 29 15.09 15.30 15.21
N GLU A 30 14.01 16.02 15.49
CA GLU A 30 13.13 15.74 16.64
C GLU A 30 12.58 14.33 16.62
N GLN A 31 12.10 13.87 15.46
CA GLN A 31 11.63 12.49 15.31
C GLN A 31 12.74 11.47 15.55
N VAL A 32 13.96 11.70 15.02
CA VAL A 32 15.12 10.84 15.29
C VAL A 32 15.43 10.77 16.79
N ILE A 33 15.43 11.91 17.49
CA ILE A 33 15.69 11.96 18.93
C ILE A 33 14.58 11.23 19.71
N ALA A 34 13.32 11.40 19.33
CA ALA A 34 12.20 10.66 19.92
C ALA A 34 12.35 9.14 19.70
N MET A 35 12.74 8.71 18.50
CA MET A 35 13.03 7.31 18.19
C MET A 35 14.19 6.76 19.02
N ALA A 36 15.26 7.54 19.20
CA ALA A 36 16.40 7.17 20.04
C ALA A 36 15.99 6.95 21.51
N LYS A 37 15.08 7.79 22.03
CA LYS A 37 14.60 7.73 23.41
C LYS A 37 13.54 6.65 23.67
N ALA A 38 12.80 6.21 22.64
CA ALA A 38 11.67 5.30 22.82
C ALA A 38 12.01 3.94 23.46
N ARG A 39 13.19 3.37 23.12
CA ARG A 39 13.74 2.12 23.69
C ARG A 39 12.74 0.95 23.84
N ASP A 40 11.79 0.83 22.93
CA ASP A 40 10.73 -0.19 22.89
C ASP A 40 11.18 -1.53 22.27
N GLY A 41 12.49 -1.77 22.18
CA GLY A 41 13.08 -2.96 21.54
C GLY A 41 12.94 -3.02 20.02
N ARG A 42 12.42 -1.96 19.38
CA ARG A 42 12.25 -1.91 17.92
C ARG A 42 13.37 -1.09 17.27
N ALA A 43 14.15 -1.74 16.40
CA ALA A 43 15.07 -1.04 15.51
C ALA A 43 14.31 -0.31 14.39
N ARG A 44 14.50 1.00 14.32
CA ARG A 44 13.90 1.88 13.32
C ARG A 44 14.90 2.29 12.25
N LEU A 45 14.41 2.54 11.04
CA LEU A 45 15.22 3.00 9.91
C LEU A 45 14.78 4.37 9.43
N VAL A 46 15.75 5.26 9.25
CA VAL A 46 15.60 6.53 8.54
C VAL A 46 16.36 6.46 7.22
N SER A 47 15.64 6.60 6.11
CA SER A 47 16.18 6.55 4.75
C SER A 47 16.25 7.93 4.12
N THR A 48 17.42 8.38 3.66
CA THR A 48 17.57 9.66 2.95
C THR A 48 17.40 9.46 1.45
N LEU A 49 16.15 9.42 0.98
CA LEU A 49 15.82 9.06 -0.39
C LEU A 49 16.32 10.12 -1.38
N ASN A 50 17.15 9.71 -2.34
CA ASN A 50 17.57 10.52 -3.47
C ASN A 50 17.30 9.81 -4.81
N ALA A 51 17.62 10.46 -5.94
CA ALA A 51 17.35 9.90 -7.27
C ALA A 51 17.98 8.51 -7.51
N ASP A 52 19.12 8.21 -6.88
CA ASP A 52 19.76 6.92 -7.04
C ASP A 52 18.99 5.79 -6.37
N PHE A 53 18.25 6.08 -5.29
CA PHE A 53 17.35 5.10 -4.68
C PHE A 53 16.26 4.70 -5.67
N LEU A 54 15.65 5.66 -6.37
CA LEU A 54 14.66 5.37 -7.39
C LEU A 54 15.28 4.58 -8.55
N VAL A 55 16.46 5.00 -9.01
CA VAL A 55 17.20 4.33 -10.09
C VAL A 55 17.64 2.91 -9.73
N ASN A 56 18.01 2.65 -8.48
CA ASN A 56 18.43 1.32 -8.04
C ASN A 56 17.23 0.43 -7.75
N SER A 57 16.21 0.92 -7.04
CA SER A 57 15.04 0.14 -6.66
C SER A 57 14.14 -0.19 -7.86
N LEU A 58 13.93 0.76 -8.78
CA LEU A 58 12.94 0.61 -9.84
C LEU A 58 13.57 0.12 -11.16
N GLY A 59 12.82 -0.72 -11.89
CA GLY A 59 13.14 -1.11 -13.27
C GLY A 59 12.58 -0.08 -14.27
N THR A 60 13.12 -0.05 -15.49
CA THR A 60 12.49 0.70 -16.60
C THR A 60 11.16 0.09 -17.04
N ALA A 61 10.98 -1.21 -16.80
CA ALA A 61 9.68 -1.86 -16.90
C ALA A 61 8.83 -1.52 -15.66
N LEU A 62 7.69 -0.87 -15.89
CA LEU A 62 6.76 -0.46 -14.82
C LEU A 62 6.23 -1.65 -14.00
N SER A 63 6.21 -2.85 -14.57
CA SER A 63 5.64 -4.04 -13.93
C SER A 63 6.54 -4.71 -12.90
N ARG A 64 7.86 -4.45 -12.88
CA ARG A 64 8.77 -5.14 -11.93
C ARG A 64 9.87 -4.21 -11.40
N PRO A 65 10.10 -4.16 -10.08
CA PRO A 65 11.23 -3.43 -9.52
C PRO A 65 12.54 -4.14 -9.86
N ARG A 66 13.63 -3.37 -9.95
CA ARG A 66 14.98 -3.90 -10.20
C ARG A 66 15.52 -4.57 -8.94
N HIS A 67 15.31 -3.96 -7.78
CA HIS A 67 15.66 -4.51 -6.48
C HIS A 67 14.40 -4.50 -5.59
N PRO A 68 13.57 -5.56 -5.65
CA PRO A 68 12.33 -5.65 -4.85
C PRO A 68 12.58 -5.52 -3.35
N GLU A 69 13.66 -6.13 -2.85
CA GLU A 69 14.05 -6.04 -1.44
C GLU A 69 14.33 -4.60 -1.03
N LEU A 70 15.11 -3.86 -1.80
CA LEU A 70 15.38 -2.45 -1.52
C LEU A 70 14.09 -1.61 -1.50
N LEU A 71 13.19 -1.84 -2.46
CA LEU A 71 11.91 -1.13 -2.50
C LEU A 71 11.08 -1.41 -1.23
N GLU A 72 11.08 -2.65 -0.76
CA GLU A 72 10.36 -3.06 0.45
C GLU A 72 10.96 -2.42 1.72
N VAL A 73 12.29 -2.33 1.80
CA VAL A 73 12.97 -1.65 2.91
C VAL A 73 12.64 -0.16 2.94
N LEU A 74 12.60 0.49 1.78
CA LEU A 74 12.23 1.90 1.68
C LEU A 74 10.77 2.15 2.06
N ARG A 75 9.86 1.26 1.63
CA ARG A 75 8.43 1.31 2.01
C ARG A 75 8.20 1.11 3.51
N SER A 76 9.03 0.29 4.15
CA SER A 76 8.94 -0.05 5.58
C SER A 76 9.91 0.76 6.47
N SER A 77 10.54 1.81 5.91
CA SER A 77 11.35 2.76 6.68
C SER A 77 10.43 3.59 7.58
N ASP A 78 10.83 3.77 8.82
CA ASP A 78 10.06 4.52 9.82
C ASP A 78 10.04 6.02 9.50
N LEU A 79 11.09 6.51 8.82
CA LEU A 79 11.17 7.84 8.24
C LEU A 79 11.91 7.80 6.89
N VAL A 80 11.45 8.59 5.93
CA VAL A 80 12.05 8.72 4.58
C VAL A 80 12.15 10.20 4.23
N THR A 81 13.36 10.74 4.27
CA THR A 81 13.59 12.16 3.96
C THR A 81 13.86 12.39 2.48
N ALA A 82 13.55 13.59 1.98
CA ALA A 82 13.84 13.99 0.62
C ALA A 82 15.27 14.54 0.48
N ASP A 83 16.18 13.70 -0.02
CA ASP A 83 17.56 14.06 -0.31
C ASP A 83 17.73 14.44 -1.79
N GLY A 84 17.85 15.74 -2.04
CA GLY A 84 18.19 16.28 -3.37
C GLY A 84 17.00 16.74 -4.22
N PHE A 85 17.34 17.54 -5.23
CA PHE A 85 16.37 18.20 -6.12
C PHE A 85 15.37 17.28 -6.82
N PRO A 86 15.75 16.09 -7.34
CA PRO A 86 14.81 15.29 -8.12
C PRO A 86 13.60 14.83 -7.30
N ILE A 87 13.78 14.57 -6.00
CA ILE A 87 12.69 14.19 -5.09
C ILE A 87 11.80 15.40 -4.78
N VAL A 88 12.40 16.57 -4.53
CA VAL A 88 11.66 17.85 -4.38
C VAL A 88 10.83 18.14 -5.63
N TRP A 89 11.40 17.96 -6.83
CA TRP A 89 10.71 18.17 -8.10
C TRP A 89 9.53 17.20 -8.30
N LEU A 90 9.70 15.92 -7.96
CA LEU A 90 8.62 14.93 -8.01
C LEU A 90 7.47 15.31 -7.07
N SER A 91 7.75 15.80 -5.86
CA SER A 91 6.72 16.25 -4.90
C SER A 91 5.81 17.34 -5.50
N ARG A 92 6.41 18.33 -6.19
CA ARG A 92 5.69 19.40 -6.90
C ARG A 92 4.91 18.87 -8.10
N LEU A 93 5.50 17.94 -8.85
CA LEU A 93 4.82 17.30 -9.98
C LEU A 93 3.58 16.52 -9.51
N LEU A 94 3.64 15.91 -8.33
CA LEU A 94 2.52 15.16 -7.74
C LEU A 94 1.48 16.05 -7.04
N GLY A 95 1.78 17.33 -6.83
CA GLY A 95 0.84 18.28 -6.19
C GLY A 95 0.86 18.25 -4.67
N ARG A 96 1.88 17.64 -4.07
CA ARG A 96 2.19 17.70 -2.64
C ARG A 96 3.61 18.21 -2.46
N PRO A 97 3.87 19.52 -2.63
CA PRO A 97 5.21 20.06 -2.50
C PRO A 97 5.71 19.90 -1.06
N ILE A 98 6.90 19.33 -0.90
CA ILE A 98 7.51 19.24 0.44
C ILE A 98 7.97 20.60 0.95
N SER A 99 7.92 20.76 2.28
CA SER A 99 8.32 21.97 3.00
C SER A 99 9.81 22.24 2.87
N GLU A 100 10.66 21.22 3.05
CA GLU A 100 12.10 21.37 3.03
C GLU A 100 12.80 20.16 2.39
N ARG A 101 13.97 20.40 1.76
CA ARG A 101 14.88 19.34 1.35
C ARG A 101 15.75 18.94 2.54
N VAL A 102 15.63 17.71 3.01
CA VAL A 102 16.32 17.21 4.20
C VAL A 102 17.34 16.14 3.79
N CYS A 103 18.61 16.55 3.69
CA CYS A 103 19.73 15.70 3.28
C CYS A 103 20.43 15.07 4.48
N GLY A 104 20.99 13.87 4.32
CA GLY A 104 21.81 13.23 5.37
C GLY A 104 23.00 14.09 5.83
N SER A 105 23.61 14.85 4.92
CA SER A 105 24.69 15.79 5.23
C SER A 105 24.29 16.99 6.08
N ASP A 106 22.99 17.31 6.13
CA ASP A 106 22.43 18.33 7.02
C ASP A 106 21.96 17.73 8.34
N MET A 107 21.37 16.53 8.26
CA MET A 107 20.89 15.81 9.43
C MET A 107 22.01 15.41 10.39
N VAL A 108 23.14 14.87 9.90
CA VAL A 108 24.20 14.35 10.79
C VAL A 108 24.74 15.43 11.75
N PRO A 109 25.14 16.62 11.29
CA PRO A 109 25.57 17.68 12.21
C PRO A 109 24.47 18.17 13.15
N ALA A 110 23.20 18.19 12.70
CA ALA A 110 22.08 18.65 13.54
C ALA A 110 21.73 17.62 14.63
N ILE A 111 21.71 16.32 14.28
CA ILE A 111 21.54 15.21 15.20
C ILE A 111 22.69 15.17 16.21
N ALA A 112 23.93 15.37 15.78
CA ALA A 112 25.08 15.42 16.68
C ALA A 112 24.96 16.55 17.72
N GLY A 113 24.53 17.75 17.30
CA GLY A 113 24.26 18.85 18.23
C GLY A 113 23.17 18.51 19.24
N ARG A 114 22.02 18.02 18.78
CA ARG A 114 20.92 17.61 19.67
C ARG A 114 21.28 16.42 20.56
N ALA A 115 22.06 15.46 20.07
CA ALA A 115 22.52 14.32 20.85
C ALA A 115 23.44 14.76 22.00
N ALA A 116 24.32 15.75 21.77
CA ALA A 116 25.17 16.33 22.81
C ALA A 116 24.34 16.98 23.93
N GLU A 117 23.30 17.73 23.57
CA GLU A 117 22.38 18.38 24.52
C GLU A 117 21.58 17.36 25.34
N GLU A 118 21.16 16.27 24.70
CA GLU A 118 20.25 15.27 25.27
C GLU A 118 21.00 14.09 25.94
N GLY A 119 22.34 14.11 25.93
CA GLY A 119 23.17 13.04 26.48
C GLY A 119 23.11 11.72 25.70
N LEU A 120 22.73 11.76 24.42
CA LEU A 120 22.63 10.60 23.55
C LEU A 120 23.97 10.31 22.86
N SER A 121 24.18 9.03 22.54
CA SER A 121 25.41 8.54 21.95
C SER A 121 25.23 8.04 20.52
N ILE A 122 26.30 8.17 19.72
CA ILE A 122 26.28 7.85 18.29
C ILE A 122 27.33 6.79 17.96
N PHE A 123 26.95 5.78 17.19
CA PHE A 123 27.87 4.84 16.54
C PHE A 123 27.96 5.13 15.03
N LEU A 124 29.17 5.10 14.48
CA LEU A 124 29.42 5.41 13.07
C LEU A 124 29.85 4.16 12.31
N LEU A 125 29.01 3.69 11.40
CA LEU A 125 29.21 2.47 10.63
C LEU A 125 29.43 2.78 9.14
N GLY A 126 30.62 2.48 8.61
CA GLY A 126 30.91 2.54 7.18
C GLY A 126 32.01 3.53 6.80
N GLY A 127 32.02 3.94 5.53
CA GLY A 127 33.16 4.65 4.93
C GLY A 127 34.39 3.77 4.71
N ALA A 128 35.46 4.35 4.16
CA ALA A 128 36.76 3.69 4.11
C ALA A 128 37.38 3.59 5.51
N ALA A 129 38.36 2.70 5.66
CA ALA A 129 39.09 2.54 6.92
C ALA A 129 39.58 3.90 7.47
N GLY A 130 39.21 4.21 8.72
CA GLY A 130 39.56 5.47 9.40
C GLY A 130 38.61 6.65 9.16
N ILE A 131 37.76 6.63 8.13
CA ILE A 131 36.86 7.75 7.81
C ILE A 131 35.79 7.95 8.89
N ALA A 132 35.11 6.88 9.32
CA ALA A 132 34.09 6.96 10.36
C ALA A 132 34.67 7.42 11.72
N ALA A 133 35.84 6.89 12.10
CA ALA A 133 36.52 7.27 13.34
C ALA A 133 36.90 8.76 13.33
N GLU A 134 37.44 9.26 12.21
CA GLU A 134 37.79 10.67 12.06
C GLU A 134 36.55 11.57 12.05
N ALA A 135 35.48 11.16 11.38
CA ALA A 135 34.21 11.88 11.41
C ALA A 135 33.68 11.99 12.86
N GLY A 136 33.81 10.94 13.66
CA GLY A 136 33.50 10.96 15.09
C GLY A 136 34.28 12.05 15.83
N ARG A 137 35.60 12.09 15.69
CA ARG A 137 36.45 13.12 16.34
C ARG A 137 36.08 14.54 15.94
N VAL A 138 35.80 14.76 14.65
CA VAL A 138 35.38 16.08 14.15
C VAL A 138 34.04 16.50 14.75
N LEU A 139 33.10 15.56 14.92
CA LEU A 139 31.81 15.84 15.54
C LEU A 139 31.96 16.14 17.04
N GLU A 140 32.76 15.38 17.78
CA GLU A 140 33.03 15.64 19.21
C GLU A 140 33.70 16.99 19.44
N ALA A 141 34.68 17.35 18.60
CA ALA A 141 35.34 18.64 18.66
C ALA A 141 34.37 19.80 18.36
N ARG A 142 33.39 19.57 17.47
CA ARG A 142 32.40 20.57 17.08
C ARG A 142 31.26 20.72 18.09
N TYR A 143 30.90 19.65 18.78
CA TYR A 143 29.76 19.60 19.72
C TYR A 143 30.23 19.06 21.08
N PRO A 144 30.71 19.95 21.98
CA PRO A 144 31.11 19.55 23.31
C PRO A 144 29.97 18.83 24.05
N GLY A 145 30.27 17.67 24.65
CA GLY A 145 29.28 16.82 25.32
C GLY A 145 28.73 15.68 24.45
N LEU A 146 28.98 15.70 23.13
CA LEU A 146 28.66 14.55 22.28
C LEU A 146 29.50 13.33 22.68
N ARG A 147 28.86 12.16 22.72
CA ARG A 147 29.53 10.87 22.95
C ARG A 147 29.52 10.03 21.68
N ILE A 148 30.69 9.77 21.10
CA ILE A 148 30.84 8.76 20.05
C ILE A 148 31.08 7.41 20.73
N ALA A 149 30.08 6.54 20.68
CA ALA A 149 30.11 5.23 21.34
C ALA A 149 31.03 4.22 20.64
N GLY A 150 31.27 4.42 19.34
CA GLY A 150 32.16 3.57 18.56
C GLY A 150 32.09 3.88 17.07
N SER A 151 32.97 3.22 16.32
CA SER A 151 32.97 3.30 14.86
C SER A 151 33.54 2.05 14.23
N ALA A 152 32.92 1.57 13.15
CA ALA A 152 33.39 0.42 12.40
C ALA A 152 33.33 0.69 10.89
N ALA A 153 34.25 0.12 10.11
CA ALA A 153 34.28 0.24 8.64
C ALA A 153 34.33 -1.15 7.96
N PRO A 154 33.29 -1.99 8.14
CA PRO A 154 33.29 -3.36 7.63
C PRO A 154 33.04 -3.41 6.12
N PHE A 155 33.50 -4.49 5.50
CA PHE A 155 33.16 -4.79 4.11
C PHE A 155 31.84 -5.57 4.04
N ILE A 156 30.75 -4.89 3.70
CA ILE A 156 29.42 -5.51 3.61
C ILE A 156 29.15 -6.10 2.22
N LYS A 157 28.86 -7.41 2.20
CA LYS A 157 28.43 -8.19 1.03
C LYS A 157 26.91 -8.25 0.98
N THR A 158 26.30 -7.97 -0.17
CA THR A 158 24.82 -7.89 -0.32
C THR A 158 24.26 -8.72 -1.46
N THR A 159 25.09 -9.49 -2.17
CA THR A 159 24.67 -10.28 -3.35
C THR A 159 25.54 -11.51 -3.53
N GLY A 160 25.00 -12.54 -4.17
CA GLY A 160 25.76 -13.71 -4.64
C GLY A 160 26.05 -14.75 -3.56
N ARG A 161 26.90 -15.74 -3.89
CA ARG A 161 27.30 -16.82 -2.98
C ARG A 161 27.97 -16.31 -1.70
N ASP A 162 28.60 -15.15 -1.78
CA ASP A 162 29.29 -14.51 -0.66
C ASP A 162 28.33 -14.03 0.44
N LEU A 163 27.03 -13.88 0.16
CA LEU A 163 26.01 -13.54 1.16
C LEU A 163 25.76 -14.68 2.16
N ALA A 164 25.88 -15.94 1.71
CA ALA A 164 25.57 -17.11 2.54
C ALA A 164 26.52 -17.25 3.75
N ASN A 165 27.71 -16.67 3.67
CA ASN A 165 28.74 -16.73 4.71
C ASN A 165 28.88 -15.41 5.48
N THR A 166 27.88 -14.52 5.42
CA THR A 166 27.94 -13.21 6.12
C THR A 166 27.39 -13.24 7.53
N GLU A 167 26.74 -14.32 7.95
CA GLU A 167 26.05 -14.35 9.24
C GLU A 167 27.02 -14.14 10.42
N ASP A 168 28.16 -14.82 10.44
CA ASP A 168 29.17 -14.65 11.49
C ASP A 168 29.79 -13.23 11.46
N GLU A 169 30.05 -12.69 10.27
CA GLU A 169 30.57 -11.33 10.08
C GLU A 169 29.57 -10.27 10.60
N ASP A 170 28.28 -10.46 10.30
CA ASP A 170 27.21 -9.59 10.77
C ASP A 170 26.99 -9.74 12.29
N LEU A 171 27.05 -10.94 12.85
CA LEU A 171 26.91 -11.17 14.28
C LEU A 171 28.05 -10.50 15.06
N ALA A 172 29.30 -10.66 14.62
CA ALA A 172 30.43 -9.99 15.25
C ALA A 172 30.30 -8.45 15.22
N LEU A 173 29.82 -7.90 14.11
CA LEU A 173 29.56 -6.48 13.98
C LEU A 173 28.39 -6.01 14.88
N LEU A 174 27.33 -6.83 14.98
CA LEU A 174 26.22 -6.55 15.87
C LEU A 174 26.65 -6.56 17.34
N ASP A 175 27.52 -7.49 17.73
CA ASP A 175 28.08 -7.56 19.09
C ASP A 175 28.89 -6.29 19.41
N GLU A 176 29.70 -5.80 18.48
CA GLU A 176 30.43 -4.52 18.64
C GLU A 176 29.46 -3.34 18.81
N ILE A 177 28.42 -3.26 17.98
CA ILE A 177 27.39 -2.21 18.07
C ILE A 177 26.64 -2.31 19.40
N HIS A 178 26.27 -3.52 19.84
CA HIS A 178 25.54 -3.72 21.09
C HIS A 178 26.39 -3.39 22.31
N ALA A 179 27.67 -3.78 22.31
CA ALA A 179 28.62 -3.46 23.37
C ALA A 179 28.85 -1.95 23.53
N SER A 180 28.68 -1.18 22.46
CA SER A 180 28.78 0.29 22.50
C SER A 180 27.60 0.98 23.21
N GLU A 181 26.46 0.27 23.35
CA GLU A 181 25.19 0.82 23.86
C GLU A 181 24.73 2.11 23.16
N ALA A 182 25.08 2.28 21.88
CA ALA A 182 24.75 3.47 21.13
C ALA A 182 23.24 3.70 20.99
N ASP A 183 22.82 4.95 21.17
CA ASP A 183 21.43 5.38 21.00
C ASP A 183 21.05 5.57 19.53
N ILE A 184 22.02 5.99 18.71
CA ILE A 184 21.85 6.31 17.29
C ILE A 184 22.94 5.61 16.48
N LEU A 185 22.55 4.90 15.42
CA LEU A 185 23.48 4.28 14.47
C LEU A 185 23.48 5.04 13.14
N LEU A 186 24.59 5.67 12.76
CA LEU A 186 24.76 6.30 11.45
C LEU A 186 25.42 5.30 10.49
N VAL A 187 24.75 4.96 9.40
CA VAL A 187 25.19 3.95 8.42
C VAL A 187 25.60 4.61 7.11
N GLY A 188 26.91 4.73 6.89
CA GLY A 188 27.56 5.27 5.70
C GLY A 188 28.12 4.21 4.75
N LEU A 189 27.36 3.15 4.45
CA LEU A 189 27.78 2.09 3.52
C LEU A 189 27.40 2.38 2.06
N GLY A 190 26.52 3.37 1.85
CA GLY A 190 25.96 3.72 0.55
C GLY A 190 24.80 2.81 0.14
N ASN A 191 23.89 3.37 -0.65
CA ASN A 191 22.79 2.63 -1.25
C ASN A 191 23.30 1.72 -2.38
N PRO A 192 22.84 0.45 -2.45
CA PRO A 192 21.74 -0.15 -1.66
C PRO A 192 22.20 -0.88 -0.39
N LYS A 193 23.49 -0.86 -0.07
CA LYS A 193 24.09 -1.75 0.92
C LYS A 193 23.59 -1.46 2.33
N GLN A 194 23.48 -0.19 2.71
CA GLN A 194 23.05 0.21 4.04
C GLN A 194 21.60 -0.23 4.34
N GLU A 195 20.68 -0.10 3.39
CA GLU A 195 19.28 -0.50 3.56
C GLU A 195 19.16 -2.03 3.65
N LEU A 196 19.85 -2.76 2.77
CA LEU A 196 19.81 -4.21 2.75
C LEU A 196 20.45 -4.82 4.01
N TRP A 197 21.58 -4.26 4.46
CA TRP A 197 22.24 -4.66 5.70
C TRP A 197 21.37 -4.40 6.92
N PHE A 198 20.73 -3.23 6.99
CA PHE A 198 19.82 -2.92 8.07
C PHE A 198 18.66 -3.92 8.08
N ASN A 199 18.02 -4.17 6.94
CA ASN A 199 16.82 -5.00 6.89
C ASN A 199 17.08 -6.46 7.28
N ARG A 200 18.20 -7.05 6.82
CA ARG A 200 18.55 -8.42 7.20
C ARG A 200 18.86 -8.55 8.71
N ASN A 201 19.40 -7.50 9.33
CA ASN A 201 19.75 -7.47 10.74
C ASN A 201 18.69 -6.80 11.63
N ARG A 202 17.59 -6.32 11.06
CA ARG A 202 16.59 -5.46 11.74
C ARG A 202 16.06 -6.06 13.04
N LYS A 203 15.85 -7.38 13.06
CA LYS A 203 15.33 -8.09 14.24
C LYS A 203 16.39 -8.34 15.33
N ARG A 204 17.69 -8.24 14.99
CA ARG A 204 18.82 -8.47 15.89
C ARG A 204 19.41 -7.15 16.41
N LEU A 205 19.24 -6.06 15.67
CA LEU A 205 19.68 -4.72 16.07
C LEU A 205 18.93 -4.26 17.33
N ARG A 206 19.68 -3.81 18.33
CA ARG A 206 19.17 -3.24 19.59
C ARG A 206 19.21 -1.71 19.61
N THR A 207 20.00 -1.10 18.72
CA THR A 207 20.04 0.37 18.58
C THR A 207 18.66 0.87 18.15
N PRO A 208 18.05 1.82 18.89
CA PRO A 208 16.67 2.24 18.64
C PRO A 208 16.43 2.85 17.26
N VAL A 209 17.41 3.59 16.73
CA VAL A 209 17.31 4.25 15.42
C VAL A 209 18.60 4.15 14.61
N SER A 210 18.46 3.76 13.35
CA SER A 210 19.53 3.71 12.36
C SER A 210 19.23 4.65 11.20
N ILE A 211 20.23 5.38 10.74
CA ILE A 211 20.08 6.38 9.69
C ILE A 211 21.04 6.06 8.55
N GLY A 212 20.50 5.82 7.36
CA GLY A 212 21.30 5.66 6.16
C GLY A 212 21.82 7.02 5.70
N VAL A 213 23.13 7.28 5.86
CA VAL A 213 23.73 8.60 5.56
C VAL A 213 24.68 8.59 4.37
N GLY A 214 24.92 7.42 3.75
CA GLY A 214 25.79 7.30 2.58
C GLY A 214 27.17 7.91 2.82
N GLY A 215 27.70 8.65 1.83
CA GLY A 215 29.00 9.32 1.92
C GLY A 215 29.02 10.61 2.75
N THR A 216 28.22 10.69 3.82
CA THR A 216 28.15 11.90 4.67
C THR A 216 29.41 12.10 5.52
N PHE A 217 30.07 11.01 5.93
CA PHE A 217 31.27 11.09 6.76
C PHE A 217 32.40 11.87 6.08
N GLU A 218 32.56 11.71 4.77
CA GLU A 218 33.53 12.46 3.96
C GLU A 218 33.24 13.96 3.89
N PHE A 219 31.96 14.36 3.98
CA PHE A 219 31.59 15.79 4.10
C PHE A 219 31.90 16.34 5.49
N VAL A 220 31.71 15.53 6.54
CA VAL A 220 31.99 15.92 7.93
C VAL A 220 33.48 16.22 8.12
N ILE A 221 34.36 15.33 7.64
CA ILE A 221 35.82 15.51 7.76
C ILE A 221 36.39 16.51 6.73
N GLY A 222 35.57 17.04 5.83
CA GLY A 222 35.97 18.06 4.86
C GLY A 222 36.81 17.56 3.69
N THR A 223 36.96 16.25 3.49
CA THR A 223 37.67 15.68 2.33
C THR A 223 36.91 15.92 1.03
N VAL A 224 35.58 16.03 1.10
CA VAL A 224 34.74 16.48 -0.03
C VAL A 224 34.17 17.86 0.30
N ARG A 225 34.45 18.84 -0.56
CA ARG A 225 33.92 20.20 -0.38
C ARG A 225 32.43 20.22 -0.71
N ARG A 226 31.62 20.69 0.24
CA ARG A 226 30.20 20.93 0.02
C ARG A 226 29.97 22.09 -0.96
N ALA A 227 28.88 22.04 -1.72
CA ALA A 227 28.50 23.14 -2.61
C ALA A 227 28.22 24.42 -1.82
N PRO A 228 28.63 25.61 -2.31
CA PRO A 228 28.28 26.87 -1.66
C PRO A 228 26.76 27.05 -1.52
N ALA A 229 26.30 27.82 -0.53
CA ALA A 229 24.88 27.97 -0.21
C ALA A 229 24.03 28.42 -1.41
N ILE A 230 24.57 29.26 -2.31
CA ILE A 230 23.88 29.71 -3.53
C ILE A 230 23.56 28.51 -4.44
N TRP A 231 24.52 27.60 -4.66
CA TRP A 231 24.30 26.40 -5.47
C TRP A 231 23.27 25.46 -4.83
N GLN A 232 23.27 25.36 -3.50
CA GLN A 232 22.27 24.57 -2.78
C GLN A 232 20.86 25.18 -2.91
N ARG A 233 20.71 26.50 -2.73
CA ARG A 233 19.44 27.22 -2.89
C ARG A 233 18.89 27.12 -4.31
N LEU A 234 19.76 27.15 -5.31
CA LEU A 234 19.41 26.96 -6.72
C LEU A 234 19.21 25.48 -7.10
N ASN A 235 19.36 24.54 -6.16
CA ASN A 235 19.27 23.10 -6.42
C ASN A 235 20.32 22.57 -7.44
N LEU A 236 21.45 23.28 -7.57
CA LEU A 236 22.56 22.98 -8.49
C LEU A 236 23.74 22.28 -7.78
N GLU A 237 23.57 21.79 -6.56
CA GLU A 237 24.61 21.06 -5.83
C GLU A 237 25.18 19.88 -6.65
N TRP A 238 24.33 19.21 -7.43
CA TRP A 238 24.75 18.13 -8.32
C TRP A 238 25.73 18.61 -9.41
N VAL A 239 25.55 19.81 -9.96
CA VAL A 239 26.48 20.41 -10.94
C VAL A 239 27.83 20.69 -10.29
N PHE A 240 27.81 21.28 -9.10
CA PHE A 240 29.04 21.55 -8.36
C PHE A 240 29.81 20.27 -8.04
N ARG A 241 29.12 19.19 -7.62
CA ARG A 241 29.76 17.88 -7.40
C ARG A 241 30.31 17.29 -8.69
N MET A 242 29.57 17.40 -9.80
CA MET A 242 30.03 16.93 -11.10
C MET A 242 31.33 17.62 -11.52
N LEU A 243 31.52 18.90 -11.19
CA LEU A 243 32.79 19.59 -11.44
C LEU A 243 33.95 19.09 -10.58
N GLN A 244 33.68 18.53 -9.38
CA GLN A 244 34.72 17.96 -8.51
C GLN A 244 35.14 16.54 -8.89
N ASP A 245 34.20 15.73 -9.38
CA ASP A 245 34.45 14.34 -9.78
C ASP A 245 33.70 13.99 -11.08
N PRO A 246 34.11 14.59 -12.22
CA PRO A 246 33.38 14.49 -13.47
C PRO A 246 33.36 13.05 -14.01
N GLY A 247 34.45 12.30 -13.86
CA GLY A 247 34.57 10.94 -14.41
C GLY A 247 33.52 9.98 -13.84
N ARG A 248 33.37 9.97 -12.51
CA ARG A 248 32.41 9.09 -11.83
C ARG A 248 30.99 9.66 -11.88
N LEU A 249 30.82 10.96 -11.59
CA LEU A 249 29.48 11.54 -11.43
C LEU A 249 28.78 11.84 -12.75
N TRP A 250 29.48 12.13 -13.84
CA TRP A 250 28.85 12.31 -15.16
C TRP A 250 28.12 11.04 -15.61
N LYS A 251 28.79 9.88 -15.52
CA LYS A 251 28.20 8.59 -15.89
C LYS A 251 27.00 8.24 -15.01
N ARG A 252 27.09 8.56 -13.73
CA ARG A 252 26.01 8.36 -12.75
C ARG A 252 24.80 9.26 -13.06
N TYR A 253 25.00 10.56 -13.20
CA TYR A 253 23.92 11.52 -13.41
C TYR A 253 23.27 11.41 -14.79
N SER A 254 24.02 11.13 -15.85
CA SER A 254 23.43 10.92 -17.19
C SER A 254 22.51 9.70 -17.21
N LYS A 255 22.95 8.56 -16.66
CA LYS A 255 22.10 7.37 -16.49
C LYS A 255 20.90 7.65 -15.60
N GLY A 256 21.13 8.37 -14.50
CA GLY A 256 20.10 8.76 -13.55
C GLY A 256 19.02 9.62 -14.19
N LEU A 257 19.41 10.65 -14.96
CA LEU A 257 18.50 11.57 -15.64
C LEU A 257 17.64 10.85 -16.70
N VAL A 258 18.26 10.02 -17.54
CA VAL A 258 17.54 9.25 -18.56
C VAL A 258 16.52 8.32 -17.91
N LYS A 259 16.95 7.57 -16.88
CA LYS A 259 16.09 6.60 -16.23
C LYS A 259 14.99 7.27 -15.41
N LEU A 260 15.32 8.30 -14.65
CA LEU A 260 14.32 9.06 -13.89
C LEU A 260 13.33 9.74 -14.81
N GLY A 261 13.78 10.30 -15.93
CA GLY A 261 12.92 10.84 -16.97
C GLY A 261 11.93 9.80 -17.46
N ALA A 262 12.41 8.61 -17.86
CA ALA A 262 11.56 7.50 -18.29
C ALA A 262 10.55 7.06 -17.21
N LEU A 263 10.98 6.99 -15.95
CA LEU A 263 10.12 6.65 -14.81
C LEU A 263 9.06 7.73 -14.52
N ALA A 264 9.43 9.01 -14.68
CA ALA A 264 8.54 10.13 -14.43
C ALA A 264 7.59 10.44 -15.59
N THR A 265 7.87 9.97 -16.81
CA THR A 265 7.04 10.21 -18.01
C THR A 265 5.55 9.96 -17.78
N PRO A 266 5.09 8.84 -17.19
CA PRO A 266 3.66 8.62 -16.97
C PRO A 266 3.04 9.67 -16.05
N VAL A 267 3.78 10.09 -15.01
CA VAL A 267 3.34 11.12 -14.05
C VAL A 267 3.31 12.50 -14.72
N ILE A 268 4.31 12.83 -15.53
CA ILE A 268 4.35 14.08 -16.32
C ILE A 268 3.16 14.14 -17.27
N LEU A 269 2.91 13.07 -18.03
CA LEU A 269 1.80 13.00 -18.97
C LEU A 269 0.44 13.11 -18.25
N GLN A 270 0.32 12.50 -17.07
CA GLN A 270 -0.86 12.66 -16.24
C GLN A 270 -1.03 14.11 -15.79
N ARG A 271 0.03 14.78 -15.30
CA ARG A 271 -0.04 16.18 -14.86
C ARG A 271 -0.42 17.12 -16.01
N ILE A 272 0.16 16.93 -17.19
CA ILE A 272 -0.19 17.70 -18.38
C ILE A 272 -1.67 17.50 -18.71
N ARG A 273 -2.16 16.26 -18.65
CA ARG A 273 -3.57 15.95 -18.90
C ARG A 273 -4.51 16.59 -17.87
N GLU A 274 -4.15 16.58 -16.58
CA GLU A 274 -4.90 17.25 -15.51
C GLU A 274 -5.03 18.76 -15.77
N ASN A 275 -3.95 19.40 -16.23
CA ASN A 275 -3.94 20.83 -16.50
C ASN A 275 -4.66 21.22 -17.82
N LEU A 276 -4.57 20.40 -18.86
CA LEU A 276 -5.17 20.68 -20.18
C LEU A 276 -6.65 20.30 -20.28
N LEU A 277 -7.07 19.28 -19.55
CA LEU A 277 -8.44 18.78 -19.53
C LEU A 277 -8.90 18.71 -18.07
N PRO A 278 -9.10 19.86 -17.39
CA PRO A 278 -9.71 19.86 -16.06
C PRO A 278 -11.06 19.17 -16.22
N GLY A 279 -11.18 17.97 -15.64
CA GLY A 279 -12.35 17.13 -15.86
C GLY A 279 -13.63 17.91 -15.56
N THR A 280 -14.62 17.83 -16.45
CA THR A 280 -15.93 18.47 -16.28
C THR A 280 -16.75 17.88 -15.13
N ALA A 281 -16.33 16.73 -14.60
CA ALA A 281 -16.89 16.16 -13.39
C ALA A 281 -16.37 16.93 -12.17
N GLU A 282 -17.30 17.50 -11.40
CA GLU A 282 -17.00 18.14 -10.12
C GLU A 282 -16.41 17.14 -9.13
N LEU A 283 -15.50 17.63 -8.29
CA LEU A 283 -15.03 16.85 -7.15
C LEU A 283 -16.19 16.72 -6.13
N PRO A 284 -16.35 15.56 -5.48
CA PRO A 284 -17.38 15.38 -4.49
C PRO A 284 -17.22 16.40 -3.35
N GLY A 285 -18.31 17.10 -3.03
CA GLY A 285 -18.32 18.06 -1.91
C GLY A 285 -18.10 17.40 -0.54
N PRO A 286 -17.96 18.20 0.54
CA PRO A 286 -17.63 17.74 1.89
C PRO A 286 -18.77 17.00 2.64
N GLY A 287 -19.76 16.44 1.93
CA GLY A 287 -20.90 15.73 2.52
C GLY A 287 -20.56 14.35 3.10
N ALA A 288 -21.54 13.69 3.74
CA ALA A 288 -21.39 12.32 4.21
C ALA A 288 -21.05 11.36 3.06
N LEU A 289 -20.26 10.33 3.34
CA LEU A 289 -19.98 9.28 2.36
C LEU A 289 -21.26 8.45 2.13
N PRO A 290 -21.67 8.24 0.87
CA PRO A 290 -22.93 7.57 0.55
C PRO A 290 -22.78 6.05 0.65
N TRP A 291 -22.55 5.53 1.86
CA TRP A 291 -22.52 4.09 2.11
C TRP A 291 -23.89 3.46 1.89
N GLN A 292 -23.91 2.35 1.17
CA GLN A 292 -25.07 1.49 1.00
C GLN A 292 -24.87 0.22 1.80
N ARG A 293 -25.72 -0.02 2.80
CA ARG A 293 -25.65 -1.24 3.62
C ARG A 293 -26.66 -2.27 3.15
N LEU A 294 -26.16 -3.45 2.82
CA LEU A 294 -26.93 -4.65 2.57
C LEU A 294 -26.88 -5.52 3.81
N TRP A 295 -28.04 -5.90 4.34
CA TRP A 295 -28.14 -6.73 5.54
C TRP A 295 -28.39 -8.19 5.14
N SER A 296 -27.64 -9.11 5.75
CA SER A 296 -27.97 -10.55 5.75
C SER A 296 -28.84 -10.89 6.95
N SER A 297 -29.67 -11.93 6.83
CA SER A 297 -30.47 -12.46 7.95
C SER A 297 -29.63 -13.17 9.03
N ARG A 298 -28.33 -13.37 8.80
CA ARG A 298 -27.38 -13.97 9.75
C ARG A 298 -26.13 -13.09 9.88
N GLU A 299 -26.05 -12.32 10.97
CA GLU A 299 -24.88 -11.64 11.60
C GLU A 299 -23.82 -10.90 10.73
N GLN A 300 -23.94 -10.83 9.40
CA GLN A 300 -23.01 -10.15 8.50
C GLN A 300 -23.72 -9.10 7.65
N SER A 301 -23.12 -7.92 7.55
CA SER A 301 -23.58 -6.82 6.69
C SER A 301 -22.54 -6.50 5.63
N ILE A 302 -22.96 -6.01 4.47
CA ILE A 302 -22.06 -5.52 3.43
C ILE A 302 -22.30 -4.03 3.30
N ALA A 303 -21.26 -3.22 3.50
CA ALA A 303 -21.30 -1.81 3.20
C ALA A 303 -20.59 -1.56 1.87
N LEU A 304 -21.28 -0.98 0.90
CA LEU A 304 -20.75 -0.62 -0.42
C LEU A 304 -20.61 0.90 -0.53
N LEU A 305 -19.44 1.36 -0.94
CA LEU A 305 -19.18 2.76 -1.27
C LEU A 305 -18.80 2.86 -2.75
N ALA A 306 -19.67 3.46 -3.54
CA ALA A 306 -19.38 3.81 -4.93
C ALA A 306 -18.36 4.97 -4.98
N VAL A 307 -17.19 4.71 -5.56
CA VAL A 307 -16.16 5.73 -5.71
C VAL A 307 -16.45 6.57 -6.96
N PRO A 308 -16.50 7.90 -6.83
CA PRO A 308 -16.96 8.79 -7.89
C PRO A 308 -16.01 8.82 -9.09
N ARG A 309 -16.54 9.25 -10.23
CA ARG A 309 -15.81 9.32 -11.52
C ARG A 309 -14.46 10.02 -11.45
N ARG A 310 -14.37 11.09 -10.65
CA ARG A 310 -13.16 11.86 -10.36
C ARG A 310 -12.89 11.85 -8.86
N VAL A 311 -11.66 11.53 -8.48
CA VAL A 311 -11.27 11.34 -7.08
C VAL A 311 -10.09 12.24 -6.73
N GLY A 312 -10.31 13.15 -5.77
CA GLY A 312 -9.28 14.01 -5.18
C GLY A 312 -8.76 13.50 -3.84
N ALA A 313 -7.76 14.19 -3.29
CA ALA A 313 -7.14 13.82 -2.01
C ALA A 313 -8.15 13.85 -0.84
N ASP A 314 -8.89 14.94 -0.70
CA ASP A 314 -9.85 15.15 0.40
C ASP A 314 -10.97 14.10 0.42
N TYR A 315 -11.38 13.60 -0.75
CA TYR A 315 -12.35 12.51 -0.82
C TYR A 315 -11.75 11.21 -0.28
N LEU A 316 -10.57 10.81 -0.75
CA LEU A 316 -9.94 9.57 -0.28
C LEU A 316 -9.56 9.63 1.19
N GLN A 317 -9.11 10.79 1.67
CA GLN A 317 -8.82 10.98 3.09
C GLN A 317 -10.06 10.69 3.95
N ARG A 318 -11.23 11.25 3.59
CA ARG A 318 -12.49 10.94 4.28
C ARG A 318 -12.85 9.46 4.21
N VAL A 319 -12.66 8.81 3.05
CA VAL A 319 -12.88 7.37 2.92
C VAL A 319 -11.97 6.59 3.87
N ILE A 320 -10.70 6.97 3.99
CA ILE A 320 -9.73 6.31 4.87
C ILE A 320 -10.10 6.52 6.33
N GLU A 321 -10.46 7.73 6.72
CA GLU A 321 -10.88 8.07 8.08
C GLU A 321 -12.11 7.27 8.49
N ASP A 322 -13.15 7.25 7.65
CA ASP A 322 -14.39 6.52 7.89
C ASP A 322 -14.19 5.00 7.94
N VAL A 323 -13.41 4.47 6.99
CA VAL A 323 -13.12 3.04 6.92
C VAL A 323 -12.16 2.57 8.03
N ALA A 324 -11.33 3.46 8.56
CA ALA A 324 -10.42 3.15 9.67
C ALA A 324 -11.15 3.02 11.03
N VAL A 325 -12.37 3.55 11.17
CA VAL A 325 -13.20 3.35 12.35
C VAL A 325 -13.58 1.87 12.43
N GLU A 326 -13.35 1.23 13.59
CA GLU A 326 -13.72 -0.17 13.83
C GLU A 326 -15.20 -0.38 13.45
N SER A 327 -15.41 -1.32 12.51
CA SER A 327 -16.74 -1.71 12.08
C SER A 327 -17.38 -2.65 13.11
N ASP A 328 -18.70 -2.78 13.06
CA ASP A 328 -19.37 -3.88 13.72
C ASP A 328 -18.74 -5.21 13.29
N ALA A 329 -18.63 -6.15 14.24
CA ALA A 329 -18.06 -7.46 13.97
C ALA A 329 -18.85 -8.15 12.84
N GLY A 330 -18.22 -8.35 11.68
CA GLY A 330 -18.85 -9.01 10.52
C GLY A 330 -19.31 -8.09 9.39
N GLU A 331 -19.10 -6.77 9.45
CA GLU A 331 -19.36 -5.86 8.31
C GLU A 331 -18.23 -5.91 7.26
N LEU A 332 -18.53 -6.38 6.04
CA LEU A 332 -17.62 -6.29 4.90
C LEU A 332 -17.80 -4.95 4.17
N ARG A 333 -16.72 -4.16 4.06
CA ARG A 333 -16.70 -2.89 3.32
C ARG A 333 -16.13 -3.07 1.92
N ILE A 334 -16.88 -2.66 0.90
CA ILE A 334 -16.47 -2.72 -0.52
C ILE A 334 -16.38 -1.31 -1.07
N LEU A 335 -15.22 -0.96 -1.63
CA LEU A 335 -14.98 0.27 -2.38
C LEU A 335 -15.07 -0.04 -3.87
N ASP A 336 -16.11 0.45 -4.54
CA ASP A 336 -16.35 0.20 -5.96
C ASP A 336 -15.73 1.29 -6.85
N PHE A 337 -14.68 0.93 -7.59
CA PHE A 337 -13.98 1.82 -8.54
C PHE A 337 -14.52 1.70 -9.98
N SER A 338 -15.67 1.06 -10.22
CA SER A 338 -16.21 0.81 -11.57
C SER A 338 -16.41 2.09 -12.40
N ASP A 339 -16.89 3.17 -11.76
CA ASP A 339 -17.08 4.45 -12.44
C ASP A 339 -15.82 5.34 -12.43
N VAL A 340 -14.80 5.02 -11.65
CA VAL A 340 -13.59 5.83 -11.52
C VAL A 340 -12.84 5.91 -12.85
N LYS A 341 -12.76 7.12 -13.41
CA LYS A 341 -12.00 7.42 -14.63
C LYS A 341 -10.70 8.16 -14.36
N HIS A 342 -10.64 8.87 -13.23
CA HIS A 342 -9.49 9.70 -12.90
C HIS A 342 -9.29 9.83 -11.40
N ILE A 343 -8.06 9.59 -10.95
CA ILE A 343 -7.58 9.89 -9.60
C ILE A 343 -6.49 10.94 -9.74
N GLU A 344 -6.65 12.06 -9.05
CA GLU A 344 -5.71 13.18 -9.09
C GLU A 344 -4.34 12.77 -8.55
N LEU A 345 -3.27 13.36 -9.10
CA LEU A 345 -1.91 13.10 -8.61
C LEU A 345 -1.75 13.39 -7.11
N SER A 346 -2.42 14.42 -6.59
CA SER A 346 -2.40 14.80 -5.16
C SER A 346 -3.03 13.74 -4.25
N ALA A 347 -3.89 12.88 -4.80
CA ALA A 347 -4.60 11.83 -4.09
C ALA A 347 -3.82 10.50 -4.00
N GLN A 348 -2.67 10.40 -4.69
CA GLN A 348 -1.88 9.16 -4.71
C GLN A 348 -1.35 8.74 -3.34
N GLN A 349 -1.04 9.68 -2.46
CA GLN A 349 -0.64 9.33 -1.09
C GLN A 349 -1.80 8.67 -0.33
N GLU A 350 -3.02 9.14 -0.52
CA GLU A 350 -4.17 8.54 0.17
C GLU A 350 -4.41 7.10 -0.29
N LEU A 351 -4.17 6.79 -1.56
CA LEU A 351 -4.17 5.38 -1.99
C LEU A 351 -3.09 4.53 -1.30
N PHE A 352 -1.93 5.12 -0.99
CA PHE A 352 -0.89 4.45 -0.21
C PHE A 352 -1.37 4.19 1.24
N ASN A 353 -2.00 5.18 1.85
CA ASN A 353 -2.60 5.09 3.19
C ASN A 353 -3.71 4.02 3.23
N LEU A 354 -4.60 4.02 2.22
CA LEU A 354 -5.64 3.02 2.04
C LEU A 354 -5.04 1.61 1.92
N ALA A 355 -4.00 1.42 1.11
CA ALA A 355 -3.34 0.12 0.98
C ALA A 355 -2.81 -0.43 2.31
N SER A 356 -2.46 0.45 3.24
CA SER A 356 -1.99 0.07 4.56
C SER A 356 -3.13 -0.36 5.48
N LEU A 357 -4.32 0.24 5.33
CA LEU A 357 -5.54 -0.26 5.97
C LEU A 357 -5.93 -1.65 5.46
N LEU A 358 -5.89 -1.87 4.14
CA LEU A 358 -6.24 -3.17 3.53
C LEU A 358 -5.41 -4.35 4.03
N ARG A 359 -4.21 -4.10 4.57
CA ARG A 359 -3.27 -5.11 5.07
C ARG A 359 -3.34 -5.33 6.58
N ARG A 360 -4.14 -4.54 7.31
CA ARG A 360 -4.32 -4.72 8.75
C ARG A 360 -5.04 -6.04 9.03
N PRO A 361 -4.55 -6.88 9.98
CA PRO A 361 -5.25 -8.09 10.39
C PRO A 361 -6.68 -7.77 10.85
N GLY A 362 -7.65 -8.62 10.47
CA GLY A 362 -9.06 -8.45 10.85
C GLY A 362 -9.84 -7.40 10.06
N THR A 363 -9.20 -6.67 9.16
CA THR A 363 -9.86 -5.64 8.36
C THR A 363 -10.59 -6.24 7.17
N GLN A 364 -11.92 -6.04 7.10
CA GLN A 364 -12.78 -6.52 6.02
C GLN A 364 -13.04 -5.42 4.99
N ILE A 365 -12.00 -4.93 4.31
CA ILE A 365 -12.14 -3.92 3.24
C ILE A 365 -11.69 -4.52 1.91
N GLN A 366 -12.41 -4.22 0.84
CA GLN A 366 -12.06 -4.68 -0.50
C GLN A 366 -12.23 -3.61 -1.57
N LEU A 367 -11.43 -3.73 -2.64
CA LEU A 367 -11.50 -2.85 -3.80
C LEU A 367 -12.05 -3.60 -5.01
N MET A 368 -12.93 -2.96 -5.76
CA MET A 368 -13.65 -3.54 -6.89
C MET A 368 -13.61 -2.65 -8.13
N GLY A 369 -13.90 -3.21 -9.30
CA GLY A 369 -14.30 -2.39 -10.45
C GLY A 369 -13.19 -1.61 -11.16
N MET A 370 -11.93 -1.71 -10.70
CA MET A 370 -10.84 -0.94 -11.29
C MET A 370 -10.64 -1.28 -12.78
N SER A 371 -10.96 -0.32 -13.64
CA SER A 371 -10.78 -0.44 -15.09
C SER A 371 -9.31 -0.72 -15.47
N PRO A 372 -9.02 -1.42 -16.60
CA PRO A 372 -7.65 -1.68 -17.03
C PRO A 372 -6.81 -0.41 -17.22
N ARG A 373 -7.46 0.70 -17.61
CA ARG A 373 -6.82 2.01 -17.75
C ARG A 373 -6.36 2.56 -16.39
N LEU A 374 -7.25 2.50 -15.39
CA LEU A 374 -6.94 2.94 -14.03
C LEU A 374 -5.83 2.09 -13.41
N ARG A 375 -5.91 0.76 -13.55
CA ARG A 375 -4.85 -0.17 -13.11
C ARG A 375 -3.49 0.21 -13.68
N ARG A 376 -3.38 0.44 -15.00
CA ARG A 376 -2.12 0.87 -15.64
C ARG A 376 -1.57 2.17 -15.07
N GLN A 377 -2.44 3.15 -14.80
CA GLN A 377 -2.04 4.42 -14.20
C GLN A 377 -1.48 4.22 -12.78
N LEU A 378 -2.16 3.44 -11.95
CA LEU A 378 -1.73 3.12 -10.59
C LEU A 378 -0.47 2.24 -10.57
N THR A 379 -0.29 1.33 -11.53
CA THR A 379 0.95 0.54 -11.69
C THR A 379 2.14 1.45 -12.02
N ALA A 380 1.94 2.49 -12.84
CA ALA A 380 3.01 3.43 -13.15
C ALA A 380 3.49 4.21 -11.91
N ALA A 381 2.57 4.49 -10.98
CA ALA A 381 2.85 5.07 -9.67
C ALA A 381 3.24 4.03 -8.59
N ARG A 382 3.33 2.74 -8.96
CA ARG A 382 3.63 1.60 -8.07
C ARG A 382 2.64 1.42 -6.91
N LEU A 383 1.41 1.92 -7.07
CA LEU A 383 0.33 1.78 -6.10
C LEU A 383 -0.37 0.42 -6.20
N MET A 384 -0.42 -0.19 -7.40
CA MET A 384 -1.01 -1.53 -7.55
C MET A 384 -0.22 -2.59 -6.79
N ASP A 385 1.11 -2.46 -6.67
CA ASP A 385 1.96 -3.31 -5.82
C ASP A 385 1.47 -3.38 -4.36
N LEU A 386 0.77 -2.34 -3.91
CA LEU A 386 0.29 -2.17 -2.55
C LEU A 386 -1.18 -2.55 -2.40
N LEU A 387 -2.01 -2.17 -3.38
CA LEU A 387 -3.46 -2.36 -3.39
C LEU A 387 -3.90 -3.78 -3.77
N GLU A 388 -3.09 -4.54 -4.51
CA GLU A 388 -3.39 -5.95 -4.79
C GLU A 388 -3.12 -6.81 -3.54
N THR A 389 -4.15 -6.99 -2.71
CA THR A 389 -4.18 -8.06 -1.70
C THR A 389 -4.57 -9.39 -2.37
N ASP A 390 -4.01 -10.52 -1.92
CA ASP A 390 -4.16 -11.86 -2.51
C ASP A 390 -5.51 -12.10 -3.19
N SER A 391 -5.43 -12.51 -4.45
CA SER A 391 -6.46 -12.61 -5.48
C SER A 391 -7.53 -13.68 -5.25
N THR A 392 -8.03 -13.84 -4.04
CA THR A 392 -9.37 -14.41 -3.84
C THR A 392 -10.36 -13.30 -4.19
N GLY A 393 -11.20 -13.50 -5.20
CA GLY A 393 -12.14 -12.49 -5.66
C GLY A 393 -13.05 -12.01 -4.54
N THR A 394 -13.57 -10.79 -4.68
CA THR A 394 -14.41 -10.17 -3.65
C THR A 394 -15.59 -11.02 -3.22
N ILE A 395 -16.18 -11.70 -4.20
CA ILE A 395 -17.31 -12.60 -4.02
C ILE A 395 -16.87 -13.93 -3.38
N ASP A 396 -15.63 -14.40 -3.63
CA ASP A 396 -15.09 -15.61 -3.00
C ASP A 396 -14.99 -15.45 -1.48
N ARG A 397 -14.59 -14.26 -1.00
CA ARG A 397 -14.52 -13.97 0.45
C ARG A 397 -15.89 -13.68 1.06
N LEU A 398 -16.81 -13.06 0.32
CA LEU A 398 -18.21 -12.88 0.72
C LEU A 398 -18.89 -14.22 0.98
N ALA A 399 -18.63 -15.22 0.13
CA ALA A 399 -19.20 -16.54 0.26
C ALA A 399 -18.48 -17.44 1.29
N GLY A 400 -17.65 -16.87 2.15
CA GLY A 400 -16.97 -17.55 3.26
C GLY A 400 -15.49 -17.79 3.00
N GLY A 401 -14.66 -17.50 4.03
CA GLY A 401 -13.27 -17.92 4.07
C GLY A 401 -13.11 -19.45 3.98
N ALA A 402 -11.88 -19.90 3.80
CA ALA A 402 -11.49 -21.30 3.51
C ALA A 402 -12.08 -22.41 4.42
N ASP A 403 -12.75 -22.07 5.53
CA ASP A 403 -13.35 -23.00 6.49
C ASP A 403 -14.76 -23.51 6.10
N HIS A 404 -15.39 -23.02 5.03
CA HIS A 404 -16.73 -23.49 4.59
C HIS A 404 -16.70 -24.57 3.50
N ALA A 405 -15.53 -25.10 3.16
CA ALA A 405 -15.41 -26.12 2.11
C ALA A 405 -16.08 -27.47 2.46
N THR A 406 -16.41 -27.72 3.74
CA THR A 406 -16.85 -29.03 4.24
C THR A 406 -18.32 -29.12 4.64
N SER A 407 -19.04 -28.00 4.82
CA SER A 407 -20.46 -28.00 5.23
C SER A 407 -21.28 -27.03 4.38
N PHE A 408 -22.54 -27.39 4.10
CA PHE A 408 -23.45 -26.53 3.35
C PHE A 408 -23.79 -25.29 4.15
N SER A 409 -23.69 -24.12 3.54
CA SER A 409 -24.16 -22.87 4.10
C SER A 409 -24.83 -22.02 3.04
N CYS A 410 -25.76 -21.17 3.49
CA CYS A 410 -26.51 -20.27 2.65
C CYS A 410 -26.55 -18.89 3.32
N GLN A 411 -26.28 -17.86 2.52
CA GLN A 411 -26.41 -16.46 2.92
C GLN A 411 -27.30 -15.72 1.93
N SER A 412 -28.25 -14.92 2.42
CA SER A 412 -29.17 -14.16 1.57
C SER A 412 -29.13 -12.67 1.92
N TYR A 413 -29.03 -11.84 0.89
CA TYR A 413 -28.94 -10.39 0.94
C TYR A 413 -30.11 -9.79 0.14
N ALA A 414 -30.84 -8.86 0.75
CA ALA A 414 -31.93 -8.17 0.07
C ALA A 414 -31.39 -7.00 -0.78
N LEU A 415 -31.72 -6.96 -2.07
CA LEU A 415 -31.50 -5.85 -3.01
C LEU A 415 -32.85 -5.20 -3.38
N LYS A 416 -32.83 -4.03 -4.03
CA LYS A 416 -34.04 -3.28 -4.42
C LYS A 416 -35.05 -4.10 -5.23
N ASP A 417 -34.57 -4.71 -6.32
CA ASP A 417 -35.38 -5.49 -7.27
C ASP A 417 -35.08 -6.98 -7.19
N ALA A 418 -34.16 -7.41 -6.32
CA ALA A 418 -33.67 -8.78 -6.28
C ALA A 418 -33.30 -9.26 -4.87
N THR A 419 -33.19 -10.57 -4.68
CA THR A 419 -32.55 -11.19 -3.51
C THR A 419 -31.31 -11.93 -3.98
N LEU A 420 -30.12 -11.57 -3.49
CA LEU A 420 -28.89 -12.30 -3.75
C LEU A 420 -28.74 -13.41 -2.71
N THR A 421 -28.67 -14.65 -3.16
CA THR A 421 -28.48 -15.83 -2.31
C THR A 421 -27.21 -16.55 -2.73
N MET A 422 -26.28 -16.67 -1.79
CA MET A 422 -24.96 -17.28 -2.00
C MET A 422 -24.95 -18.66 -1.36
N LEU A 423 -24.61 -19.67 -2.15
CA LEU A 423 -24.48 -21.05 -1.71
C LEU A 423 -23.01 -21.43 -1.56
N SER A 424 -22.67 -22.10 -0.46
CA SER A 424 -21.31 -22.59 -0.20
C SER A 424 -21.34 -24.05 0.27
N GLY A 425 -20.33 -24.82 -0.10
CA GLY A 425 -20.20 -26.24 0.25
C GLY A 425 -20.93 -27.20 -0.70
N PRO A 426 -21.12 -28.48 -0.32
CA PRO A 426 -21.83 -29.46 -1.12
C PRO A 426 -23.35 -29.23 -1.07
N VAL A 427 -24.00 -29.26 -2.23
CA VAL A 427 -25.45 -29.02 -2.40
C VAL A 427 -26.14 -30.32 -2.81
N SER A 428 -27.00 -30.82 -1.93
CA SER A 428 -27.83 -32.02 -2.13
C SER A 428 -29.30 -31.72 -1.80
N ARG A 429 -30.19 -32.68 -2.07
CA ARG A 429 -31.60 -32.56 -1.65
C ARG A 429 -31.74 -32.40 -0.13
N GLU A 430 -30.94 -33.14 0.63
CA GLU A 430 -31.01 -33.14 2.10
C GLU A 430 -30.62 -31.77 2.65
N THR A 431 -29.52 -31.18 2.16
CA THR A 431 -29.04 -29.88 2.64
C THR A 431 -29.99 -28.73 2.29
N LEU A 432 -30.66 -28.79 1.13
CA LEU A 432 -31.66 -27.79 0.74
C LEU A 432 -32.97 -27.91 1.54
N ARG A 433 -33.40 -29.13 1.88
CA ARG A 433 -34.64 -29.38 2.64
C ARG A 433 -34.51 -29.08 4.12
N GLU A 434 -33.37 -29.40 4.73
CA GLU A 434 -33.11 -29.10 6.14
C GLU A 434 -33.27 -27.61 6.45
N LEU A 435 -32.98 -26.75 5.47
CA LEU A 435 -33.07 -25.30 5.60
C LEU A 435 -34.37 -24.70 5.05
N GLY A 436 -35.29 -25.52 4.50
CA GLY A 436 -36.50 -25.03 3.82
C GLY A 436 -36.18 -24.04 2.69
N PHE A 437 -35.02 -24.22 2.05
CA PHE A 437 -34.39 -23.22 1.19
C PHE A 437 -35.28 -22.85 -0.01
N VAL A 438 -35.88 -23.87 -0.63
CA VAL A 438 -36.70 -23.72 -1.83
C VAL A 438 -38.02 -23.02 -1.50
N GLU A 439 -38.65 -23.38 -0.38
CA GLU A 439 -39.88 -22.72 0.09
C GLU A 439 -39.64 -21.23 0.40
N CYS A 440 -38.53 -20.93 1.09
CA CYS A 440 -38.14 -19.55 1.39
C CYS A 440 -37.88 -18.72 0.12
N LEU A 441 -37.14 -19.26 -0.84
CA LEU A 441 -36.87 -18.54 -2.09
C LEU A 441 -38.10 -18.44 -2.98
N LEU A 442 -38.97 -19.46 -3.03
CA LEU A 442 -40.24 -19.37 -3.75
C LEU A 442 -41.13 -18.25 -3.20
N HIS A 443 -41.06 -17.95 -1.90
CA HIS A 443 -41.73 -16.80 -1.32
C HIS A 443 -41.08 -15.48 -1.79
N SER A 444 -39.76 -15.39 -1.77
CA SER A 444 -39.02 -14.19 -2.21
C SER A 444 -39.14 -13.89 -3.71
N VAL A 445 -39.24 -14.92 -4.56
CA VAL A 445 -39.35 -14.80 -6.03
C VAL A 445 -40.71 -14.24 -6.45
N ARG A 446 -41.73 -14.27 -5.57
CA ARG A 446 -43.06 -13.72 -5.87
C ARG A 446 -43.03 -12.21 -6.12
N ASP A 447 -42.19 -11.50 -5.37
CA ASP A 447 -42.20 -10.04 -5.33
C ASP A 447 -40.92 -9.41 -5.91
N ARG A 448 -39.83 -10.17 -6.05
CA ARG A 448 -38.53 -9.69 -6.54
C ARG A 448 -37.81 -10.74 -7.38
N HIS A 449 -36.83 -10.32 -8.17
CA HIS A 449 -35.89 -11.23 -8.82
C HIS A 449 -35.11 -12.03 -7.77
N CYS A 450 -34.59 -13.20 -8.13
CA CYS A 450 -33.70 -13.96 -7.26
C CYS A 450 -32.39 -14.22 -8.00
N ILE A 451 -31.27 -14.02 -7.34
CA ILE A 451 -29.94 -14.32 -7.86
C ILE A 451 -29.35 -15.42 -6.99
N ILE A 452 -28.95 -16.53 -7.58
CA ILE A 452 -28.28 -17.63 -6.89
C ILE A 452 -26.83 -17.66 -7.36
N ASP A 453 -25.89 -17.38 -6.45
CA ASP A 453 -24.45 -17.46 -6.71
C ASP A 453 -23.91 -18.83 -6.26
N PHE A 454 -23.24 -19.52 -7.19
CA PHE A 454 -22.73 -20.88 -7.04
C PHE A 454 -21.20 -20.96 -6.90
N ARG A 455 -20.52 -19.83 -6.65
CA ARG A 455 -19.06 -19.76 -6.72
C ARG A 455 -18.34 -20.63 -5.71
N ASN A 456 -18.91 -20.76 -4.52
CA ASN A 456 -18.37 -21.56 -3.43
C ASN A 456 -19.07 -22.93 -3.30
N VAL A 457 -19.86 -23.33 -4.30
CA VAL A 457 -20.44 -24.67 -4.35
C VAL A 457 -19.37 -25.66 -4.80
N SER A 458 -18.92 -26.51 -3.88
CA SER A 458 -17.86 -27.49 -4.11
C SER A 458 -18.37 -28.70 -4.90
N LEU A 459 -19.63 -29.07 -4.71
CA LEU A 459 -20.32 -30.15 -5.42
C LEU A 459 -21.81 -29.81 -5.54
N LEU A 460 -22.38 -29.94 -6.73
CA LEU A 460 -23.82 -29.86 -6.95
C LEU A 460 -24.33 -31.24 -7.39
N GLU A 461 -25.01 -31.95 -6.48
CA GLU A 461 -25.57 -33.26 -6.78
C GLU A 461 -26.83 -33.17 -7.66
N SER A 462 -27.08 -34.20 -8.47
CA SER A 462 -28.32 -34.31 -9.25
C SER A 462 -29.58 -34.26 -8.35
N SER A 463 -29.47 -34.72 -7.11
CA SER A 463 -30.51 -34.64 -6.09
C SER A 463 -30.85 -33.18 -5.72
N GLY A 464 -29.83 -32.33 -5.56
CA GLY A 464 -29.97 -30.91 -5.26
C GLY A 464 -30.50 -30.12 -6.45
N ILE A 465 -30.08 -30.45 -7.68
CA ILE A 465 -30.62 -29.86 -8.90
C ILE A 465 -32.12 -30.09 -9.00
N ALA A 466 -32.57 -31.34 -8.80
CA ALA A 466 -33.99 -31.69 -8.83
C ALA A 466 -34.80 -30.91 -7.79
N GLU A 467 -34.21 -30.62 -6.62
CA GLU A 467 -34.84 -29.82 -5.58
C GLU A 467 -34.92 -28.33 -5.94
N LEU A 468 -33.96 -27.79 -6.71
CA LEU A 468 -33.98 -26.40 -7.19
C LEU A 468 -34.92 -26.17 -8.39
N MET A 469 -35.32 -27.23 -9.12
CA MET A 469 -36.18 -27.13 -10.31
C MET A 469 -37.50 -26.34 -10.13
N PRO A 470 -38.21 -26.43 -8.99
CA PRO A 470 -39.38 -25.61 -8.73
C PRO A 470 -39.10 -24.11 -8.80
N LEU A 471 -37.92 -23.65 -8.36
CA LEU A 471 -37.55 -22.22 -8.41
C LEU A 471 -37.48 -21.72 -9.85
N PHE A 472 -36.88 -22.51 -10.74
CA PHE A 472 -36.69 -22.13 -12.15
C PHE A 472 -37.97 -22.24 -12.99
N THR A 473 -38.92 -23.07 -12.57
CA THR A 473 -40.20 -23.25 -13.26
C THR A 473 -41.28 -22.28 -12.78
N HIS A 474 -41.26 -21.86 -11.51
CA HIS A 474 -42.19 -20.85 -10.98
C HIS A 474 -41.76 -19.40 -11.30
N ALA A 475 -40.46 -19.18 -11.54
CA ALA A 475 -39.91 -17.88 -11.93
C ALA A 475 -40.32 -17.52 -13.36
N GLY A 476 -41.43 -16.82 -13.50
CA GLY A 476 -41.91 -16.34 -14.80
C GLY A 476 -43.39 -15.95 -14.82
N GLN A 477 -44.18 -16.41 -13.84
CA GLN A 477 -45.62 -16.12 -13.81
C GLN A 477 -45.97 -14.68 -13.40
N ASN A 478 -45.06 -13.97 -12.71
CA ASN A 478 -45.29 -12.60 -12.18
C ASN A 478 -44.26 -11.55 -12.66
N GLY A 479 -43.44 -11.84 -13.68
CA GLY A 479 -42.39 -10.91 -14.17
C GLY A 479 -41.05 -10.94 -13.40
N SER A 480 -41.01 -11.60 -12.24
CA SER A 480 -39.76 -11.95 -11.53
C SER A 480 -38.98 -13.04 -12.27
N ALA A 481 -37.65 -13.02 -12.14
CA ALA A 481 -36.74 -13.91 -12.86
C ALA A 481 -35.67 -14.44 -11.91
N VAL A 482 -35.20 -15.66 -12.17
CA VAL A 482 -34.07 -16.25 -11.46
C VAL A 482 -32.80 -16.10 -12.31
N TYR A 483 -31.76 -15.54 -11.70
CA TYR A 483 -30.45 -15.35 -12.28
C TYR A 483 -29.44 -16.26 -11.61
N LEU A 484 -28.48 -16.77 -12.38
CA LEU A 484 -27.39 -17.59 -11.87
C LEU A 484 -26.06 -16.87 -12.04
N SER A 485 -25.25 -16.86 -10.98
CA SER A 485 -23.91 -16.25 -11.02
C SER A 485 -22.85 -17.15 -10.40
N GLY A 486 -21.57 -16.84 -10.62
CA GLY A 486 -20.45 -17.47 -9.94
C GLY A 486 -20.16 -18.95 -10.26
N ALA A 487 -21.03 -19.66 -10.99
CA ALA A 487 -20.92 -21.10 -11.17
C ALA A 487 -19.57 -21.56 -11.77
N GLY A 488 -18.88 -22.46 -11.07
CA GLY A 488 -17.68 -23.15 -11.56
C GLY A 488 -17.94 -24.03 -12.78
N HIS A 489 -16.89 -24.56 -13.41
CA HIS A 489 -17.03 -25.36 -14.64
C HIS A 489 -17.93 -26.59 -14.45
N ASN A 490 -17.73 -27.35 -13.37
CA ASN A 490 -18.49 -28.56 -13.07
C ASN A 490 -19.96 -28.26 -12.79
N VAL A 491 -20.24 -27.21 -12.01
CA VAL A 491 -21.60 -26.76 -11.69
C VAL A 491 -22.31 -26.29 -12.97
N ARG A 492 -21.64 -25.55 -13.85
CA ARG A 492 -22.20 -25.14 -15.16
C ARG A 492 -22.52 -26.34 -16.05
N GLN A 493 -21.67 -27.36 -16.09
CA GLN A 493 -21.96 -28.57 -16.85
C GLN A 493 -23.21 -29.28 -16.32
N MET A 494 -23.33 -29.42 -15.00
CA MET A 494 -24.51 -30.03 -14.36
C MET A 494 -25.80 -29.24 -14.64
N LEU A 495 -25.77 -27.91 -14.51
CA LEU A 495 -26.92 -27.03 -14.81
C LEU A 495 -27.34 -27.13 -16.28
N ARG A 496 -26.37 -27.25 -17.20
CA ARG A 496 -26.62 -27.48 -18.63
C ARG A 496 -27.27 -28.83 -18.91
N MET A 497 -26.77 -29.89 -18.29
CA MET A 497 -27.33 -31.24 -18.44
C MET A 497 -28.78 -31.34 -17.93
N ALA A 498 -29.15 -30.48 -16.97
CA ALA A 498 -30.51 -30.36 -16.45
C ALA A 498 -31.39 -29.35 -17.21
N GLU A 499 -30.91 -28.78 -18.32
CA GLU A 499 -31.60 -27.78 -19.14
C GLU A 499 -32.02 -26.49 -18.37
N ILE A 500 -31.41 -26.20 -17.23
CA ILE A 500 -31.72 -25.02 -16.40
C ILE A 500 -31.28 -23.72 -17.11
N ASP A 501 -30.25 -23.77 -17.95
CA ASP A 501 -29.79 -22.63 -18.77
C ASP A 501 -30.89 -22.10 -19.72
N SER A 502 -31.95 -22.88 -20.00
CA SER A 502 -33.09 -22.46 -20.81
C SER A 502 -34.14 -21.63 -20.05
N THR A 503 -34.17 -21.74 -18.72
CA THR A 503 -35.16 -21.12 -17.83
C THR A 503 -34.55 -20.05 -16.93
N ALA A 504 -33.28 -20.18 -16.55
CA ALA A 504 -32.55 -19.22 -15.73
C ALA A 504 -31.51 -18.43 -16.55
N LYS A 505 -31.35 -17.13 -16.24
CA LYS A 505 -30.39 -16.27 -16.94
C LYS A 505 -29.04 -16.28 -16.23
N LEU A 506 -27.98 -16.81 -16.87
CA LEU A 506 -26.61 -16.63 -16.36
C LEU A 506 -26.20 -15.15 -16.46
N ILE A 507 -25.69 -14.61 -15.35
CA ILE A 507 -25.16 -13.25 -15.26
C ILE A 507 -23.68 -13.27 -14.89
N SER A 508 -22.90 -12.38 -15.51
CA SER A 508 -21.50 -12.19 -15.16
C SER A 508 -21.36 -11.49 -13.79
N ASP A 509 -20.18 -11.61 -13.19
CA ASP A 509 -19.83 -10.87 -11.96
C ASP A 509 -20.09 -9.37 -12.11
N GLN A 510 -19.75 -8.80 -13.27
CA GLN A 510 -20.00 -7.39 -13.55
C GLN A 510 -21.51 -7.07 -13.57
N GLN A 511 -22.34 -7.93 -14.15
CA GLN A 511 -23.80 -7.74 -14.18
C GLN A 511 -24.44 -7.92 -12.80
N LEU A 512 -23.91 -8.83 -11.99
CA LEU A 512 -24.32 -8.99 -10.58
C LEU A 512 -24.03 -7.69 -9.81
N LEU A 513 -22.82 -7.14 -9.98
CA LEU A 513 -22.40 -5.92 -9.32
C LEU A 513 -23.18 -4.69 -9.80
N GLU A 514 -23.47 -4.58 -11.10
CA GLU A 514 -24.33 -3.52 -11.64
C GLU A 514 -25.75 -3.55 -11.05
N ARG A 515 -26.28 -4.73 -10.73
CA ARG A 515 -27.59 -4.86 -10.07
C ARG A 515 -27.54 -4.48 -8.61
N ILE A 516 -26.47 -4.85 -7.93
CA ILE A 516 -26.19 -4.38 -6.58
C ILE A 516 -26.07 -2.84 -6.57
N SER A 517 -25.44 -2.25 -7.59
CA SER A 517 -25.24 -0.79 -7.69
C SER A 517 -26.43 0.00 -8.22
N ARG A 518 -27.39 -0.60 -8.96
CA ARG A 518 -28.57 0.08 -9.55
C ARG A 518 -29.62 0.54 -8.54
N ASP A 519 -29.42 0.30 -7.25
CA ASP A 519 -30.19 0.97 -6.20
C ASP A 519 -29.98 2.51 -6.21
N ASN A 520 -28.92 2.98 -6.89
CA ASN A 520 -28.36 4.34 -6.87
C ASN A 520 -29.19 5.53 -7.42
N ASP A 521 -30.29 5.36 -8.17
CA ASP A 521 -30.87 6.48 -8.94
C ASP A 521 -32.18 7.12 -8.39
N ASP A 522 -32.66 6.79 -7.17
CA ASP A 522 -33.91 7.37 -6.64
C ASP A 522 -33.75 8.10 -5.29
N PRO A 523 -34.02 9.42 -5.18
CA PRO A 523 -33.86 10.22 -3.96
C PRO A 523 -34.87 9.91 -2.83
N ARG A 524 -35.62 8.80 -2.91
CA ARG A 524 -36.70 8.45 -1.96
C ARG A 524 -36.31 7.42 -0.87
N ASN A 525 -35.08 6.91 -0.85
CA ASN A 525 -34.64 5.89 0.12
C ASN A 525 -34.25 6.42 1.51
N GLY A 526 -34.53 7.70 1.83
CA GLY A 526 -34.33 8.27 3.17
C GLY A 526 -35.43 7.93 4.20
N ALA A 527 -36.47 7.19 3.84
CA ALA A 527 -37.57 6.90 4.76
C ALA A 527 -38.25 5.57 4.42
N LYS A 528 -37.83 4.50 5.10
CA LYS A 528 -38.69 3.39 5.53
C LYS A 528 -37.85 2.39 6.33
N GLU A 529 -37.69 2.71 7.61
CA GLU A 529 -37.46 1.71 8.66
C GLU A 529 -38.73 0.86 8.84
N HIS A 530 -38.52 -0.44 9.03
CA HIS A 530 -39.40 -1.46 9.64
C HIS A 530 -40.84 -1.62 9.14
N VAL A 531 -41.15 -2.83 8.64
CA VAL A 531 -41.87 -3.88 9.40
C VAL A 531 -41.22 -5.23 9.08
#